data_AF-A0A9P9NUV9-F1
#
_entry.id   AF-A0A9P9NUV9-F1
#
_cell.length_a   1.000
_cell.length_b   1.000
_cell.length_c   1.000
_cell.angle_alpha   90.00
_cell.angle_beta   90.00
_cell.angle_gamma   90.00
#
_symmetry.space_group_name_H-M   'P 1'
#
loop_
_entity.id
_entity.type
_entity.pdbx_description
1 polymer ?
#
loop_
_entity_poly.entity_id
_entity_poly.type
_entity_poly.pdbx_seq_one_letter_code
_entity_poly.pdbx_strand_id
1 'polypeptide(L)'
;MKLLLLLVSSVVAVSALGKRYDLDGNGIPDYCYDDDAGIAHCLDSNNKWATFKGTATRKLTATSASTKSISISPRTISSVQVTTPSKSTSSARTSSSSKSSTSSKPTTSSRVTSSSSRATTSSNFNISRSTTPSSTVSTPSLSSPSTFAAQNNTKWSISLMGYIYSSSIPDLNWDKGRTSVLSGTTFWNFGDVGSKSGLKNGFSMGAAFYASKTNILEVDTKEIKNVNGWDFAKPWQGDPPPRNNTRFWGMDTSNVAEVTPGEGIGFVWEIWRSTTGQYVDRGSGMIKVTLGSKVPIANRTGPLITGPDGLQVGLMTVLKAEGYIYVYSNGASENFVVGRAKLSSAFDATKYEFLKKTGEWVTGIPKANDTTYGVQGYVRSNGQGSIMYSNYLKKYMLFTGAYGYYMNFYTSDTPSGPWSGRYILTVACGYGINVHPEFSPGGDHRVLYISSGSADGITMYKVEFKY
;
A
#
# COMPACT_ATOMS: atom_id res chain seq x y z
N MET A 1 10.61 -23.79 -22.98
CA MET A 1 10.44 -23.15 -21.65
C MET A 1 10.17 -21.67 -21.89
N LYS A 2 9.00 -21.13 -21.51
CA LYS A 2 8.67 -19.69 -21.71
C LYS A 2 8.78 -18.96 -20.37
N LEU A 3 9.55 -17.88 -20.34
CA LEU A 3 9.73 -17.01 -19.18
C LEU A 3 8.44 -16.20 -18.97
N LEU A 4 7.78 -16.36 -17.82
CA LEU A 4 6.56 -15.64 -17.48
C LEU A 4 6.92 -14.39 -16.66
N LEU A 5 7.09 -13.24 -17.32
CA LEU A 5 7.14 -11.95 -16.62
C LEU A 5 5.75 -11.66 -16.04
N LEU A 6 5.60 -11.69 -14.71
CA LEU A 6 4.48 -11.03 -14.05
C LEU A 6 4.74 -9.52 -14.04
N LEU A 7 4.03 -8.80 -14.91
CA LEU A 7 3.96 -7.34 -14.87
C LEU A 7 3.06 -6.91 -13.69
N VAL A 8 3.68 -6.38 -12.64
CA VAL A 8 2.99 -5.68 -11.55
C VAL A 8 2.44 -4.37 -12.11
N SER A 9 1.15 -4.36 -12.44
CA SER A 9 0.46 -3.24 -13.07
C SER A 9 -0.36 -2.44 -12.05
N SER A 10 0.33 -1.63 -11.25
CA SER A 10 -0.29 -0.59 -10.43
C SER A 10 -0.53 0.66 -11.29
N VAL A 11 -1.72 0.76 -11.89
CA VAL A 11 -2.14 1.97 -12.63
C VAL A 11 -2.53 3.06 -11.63
N VAL A 12 -1.53 3.77 -11.14
CA VAL A 12 -1.75 5.12 -10.60
C VAL A 12 -1.96 6.05 -11.80
N ALA A 13 -2.94 6.95 -11.71
CA ALA A 13 -3.04 8.08 -12.63
C ALA A 13 -1.92 9.08 -12.30
N VAL A 14 -0.70 8.75 -12.74
CA VAL A 14 0.48 9.60 -12.61
C VAL A 14 0.18 10.95 -13.27
N SER A 15 0.56 12.06 -12.64
CA SER A 15 0.81 13.31 -13.36
C SER A 15 1.96 13.04 -14.34
N ALA A 16 1.61 12.52 -15.53
CA ALA A 16 2.42 11.53 -16.24
C ALA A 16 3.89 11.94 -16.37
N LEU A 17 4.79 10.97 -16.08
CA LEU A 17 6.20 11.04 -16.44
C LEU A 17 6.28 11.38 -17.92
N GLY A 18 6.53 12.67 -18.18
CA GLY A 18 6.17 13.28 -19.43
C GLY A 18 7.38 13.29 -20.33
N LYS A 19 7.28 12.58 -21.46
CA LYS A 19 8.19 12.75 -22.59
C LYS A 19 7.96 14.14 -23.20
N ARG A 20 8.56 15.16 -22.57
CA ARG A 20 8.31 16.59 -22.82
C ARG A 20 9.52 17.36 -23.35
N TYR A 21 10.73 16.99 -22.93
CA TYR A 21 11.97 17.66 -23.29
C TYR A 21 12.94 16.63 -23.87
N ASP A 22 13.56 16.93 -24.99
CA ASP A 22 14.66 16.16 -25.59
C ASP A 22 15.94 16.93 -25.27
N LEU A 23 16.69 16.47 -24.27
CA LEU A 23 17.81 17.21 -23.68
C LEU A 23 19.16 16.80 -24.25
N ASP A 24 19.29 15.55 -24.71
CA ASP A 24 20.50 15.07 -25.40
C ASP A 24 20.45 15.32 -26.92
N GLY A 25 19.27 15.69 -27.47
CA GLY A 25 19.07 16.03 -28.87
C GLY A 25 18.92 14.81 -29.78
N ASN A 26 18.62 13.63 -29.25
CA ASN A 26 18.51 12.39 -30.01
C ASN A 26 17.16 12.23 -30.76
N GLY A 27 16.20 13.14 -30.56
CA GLY A 27 14.86 13.12 -31.16
C GLY A 27 13.80 12.36 -30.35
N ILE A 28 14.16 11.80 -29.19
CA ILE A 28 13.28 11.07 -28.28
C ILE A 28 13.20 11.87 -26.98
N PRO A 29 12.02 12.38 -26.58
CA PRO A 29 11.95 13.13 -25.34
C PRO A 29 12.17 12.24 -24.10
N ASP A 30 12.88 12.84 -23.13
CA ASP A 30 13.32 12.28 -21.87
C ASP A 30 12.19 12.19 -20.83
N TYR A 31 12.43 11.39 -19.79
CA TYR A 31 11.53 11.26 -18.66
C TYR A 31 11.77 12.39 -17.66
N CYS A 32 10.84 13.35 -17.65
CA CYS A 32 10.95 14.58 -16.86
C CYS A 32 9.75 14.84 -15.95
N TYR A 33 9.98 15.63 -14.90
CA TYR A 33 8.96 16.30 -14.10
C TYR A 33 9.40 17.72 -13.71
N ASP A 34 8.43 18.61 -13.51
CA ASP A 34 8.69 19.97 -13.03
C ASP A 34 8.43 20.04 -11.51
N ASP A 35 9.34 20.67 -10.75
CA ASP A 35 9.12 20.95 -9.32
C ASP A 35 8.29 22.22 -9.08
N ASP A 36 7.96 22.51 -7.81
CA ASP A 36 7.08 23.64 -7.47
C ASP A 36 7.77 25.02 -7.66
N ALA A 37 9.06 25.05 -8.00
CA ALA A 37 9.79 26.26 -8.44
C ALA A 37 9.87 26.38 -9.97
N GLY A 38 9.21 25.49 -10.71
CA GLY A 38 9.25 25.44 -12.18
C GLY A 38 10.58 24.93 -12.74
N ILE A 39 11.36 24.19 -11.95
CA ILE A 39 12.62 23.61 -12.37
C ILE A 39 12.36 22.20 -12.89
N ALA A 40 12.78 21.90 -14.12
CA ALA A 40 12.63 20.58 -14.70
C ALA A 40 13.73 19.64 -14.17
N HIS A 41 13.32 18.47 -13.67
CA HIS A 41 14.20 17.37 -13.30
C HIS A 41 13.97 16.24 -14.30
N CYS A 42 15.03 15.82 -14.97
CA CYS A 42 14.97 14.82 -16.04
C CYS A 42 15.96 13.69 -15.78
N LEU A 43 15.59 12.49 -16.18
CA LEU A 43 16.43 11.31 -16.11
C LEU A 43 17.36 11.27 -17.34
N ASP A 44 18.67 11.30 -17.12
CA ASP A 44 19.68 11.23 -18.19
C ASP A 44 19.85 9.79 -18.74
N SER A 45 20.63 9.67 -19.82
CA SER A 45 20.95 8.39 -20.47
C SER A 45 21.74 7.40 -19.60
N ASN A 46 22.23 7.82 -18.43
CA ASN A 46 22.87 6.99 -17.41
C ASN A 46 21.93 6.64 -16.23
N ASN A 47 20.64 6.95 -16.34
CA ASN A 47 19.63 6.84 -15.27
C ASN A 47 19.94 7.70 -14.02
N LYS A 48 20.61 8.85 -14.20
CA LYS A 48 20.82 9.85 -13.15
C LYS A 48 19.90 11.04 -13.35
N TRP A 49 19.40 11.61 -12.26
CA TRP A 49 18.59 12.81 -12.31
C TRP A 49 19.47 14.05 -12.51
N ALA A 50 19.17 14.83 -13.55
CA ALA A 50 19.76 16.13 -13.82
C ALA A 50 18.71 17.24 -13.70
N THR A 51 19.12 18.40 -13.20
CA THR A 51 18.23 19.51 -12.84
C THR A 51 18.47 20.71 -13.76
N PHE A 52 17.42 21.16 -14.46
CA PHE A 52 17.47 22.19 -15.48
C PHE A 52 16.66 23.42 -15.03
N LYS A 53 17.37 24.48 -14.63
CA LYS A 53 16.75 25.77 -14.33
C LYS A 53 16.36 26.45 -15.64
N GLY A 54 15.05 26.62 -15.86
CA GLY A 54 14.49 27.26 -17.04
C GLY A 54 14.79 28.76 -17.09
N THR A 55 15.98 29.14 -17.54
CA THR A 55 16.30 30.49 -18.01
C THR A 55 16.60 30.47 -19.50
N ALA A 56 16.01 31.43 -20.21
CA ALA A 56 16.00 31.61 -21.66
C ALA A 56 14.98 30.78 -22.46
N THR A 57 14.21 31.52 -23.26
CA THR A 57 13.18 31.11 -24.21
C THR A 57 13.78 30.33 -25.39
N ARG A 58 14.32 29.12 -25.17
CA ARG A 58 14.48 28.17 -26.27
C ARG A 58 13.09 27.76 -26.74
N LYS A 59 12.77 28.13 -27.99
CA LYS A 59 11.52 27.81 -28.66
C LYS A 59 11.44 26.29 -28.85
N LEU A 60 10.87 25.59 -27.88
CA LEU A 60 10.66 24.15 -27.93
C LEU A 60 9.62 23.84 -29.01
N THR A 61 10.08 23.34 -30.15
CA THR A 61 9.21 22.91 -31.24
C THR A 61 8.46 21.66 -30.80
N ALA A 62 7.19 21.81 -30.44
CA ALA A 62 6.33 20.67 -30.12
C ALA A 62 6.07 19.84 -31.38
N THR A 63 6.84 18.76 -31.55
CA THR A 63 6.67 17.82 -32.66
C THR A 63 5.34 17.09 -32.53
N SER A 64 4.31 17.59 -33.22
CA SER A 64 2.99 16.97 -33.24
C SER A 64 3.08 15.59 -33.88
N ALA A 65 2.62 14.56 -33.16
CA ALA A 65 2.69 13.18 -33.62
C ALA A 65 1.80 12.97 -34.85
N SER A 66 2.42 12.85 -36.03
CA SER A 66 1.74 12.55 -37.29
C SER A 66 1.14 11.14 -37.25
N THR A 67 -0.18 11.06 -37.16
CA THR A 67 -0.92 9.80 -37.18
C THR A 67 -1.08 9.33 -38.63
N LYS A 68 -0.11 8.56 -39.14
CA LYS A 68 -0.30 7.79 -40.37
C LYS A 68 -1.31 6.67 -40.13
N SER A 69 -2.56 6.90 -40.52
CA SER A 69 -3.61 5.89 -40.53
C SER A 69 -3.31 4.80 -41.56
N ILE A 70 -2.98 3.59 -41.08
CA ILE A 70 -2.87 2.40 -41.94
C ILE A 70 -4.28 1.83 -42.14
N SER A 71 -4.82 1.99 -43.34
CA SER A 71 -6.08 1.37 -43.75
C SER A 71 -5.88 -0.12 -44.02
N ILE A 72 -6.50 -0.99 -43.21
CA ILE A 72 -6.53 -2.44 -43.45
C ILE A 72 -7.96 -2.83 -43.80
N SER A 73 -8.19 -3.24 -45.05
CA SER A 73 -9.50 -3.70 -45.51
C SER A 73 -9.94 -4.98 -44.79
N PRO A 74 -11.25 -5.14 -44.45
CA PRO A 74 -11.73 -6.37 -43.82
C PRO A 74 -11.61 -7.56 -44.77
N ARG A 75 -10.99 -8.66 -44.31
CA ARG A 75 -10.98 -9.93 -45.03
C ARG A 75 -12.18 -10.77 -44.59
N THR A 76 -13.05 -11.11 -45.53
CA THR A 76 -14.24 -11.94 -45.32
C THR A 76 -13.86 -13.30 -44.72
N ILE A 77 -14.51 -13.70 -43.63
CA ILE A 77 -14.40 -15.05 -43.05
C ILE A 77 -15.75 -15.74 -43.23
N SER A 78 -15.74 -16.84 -44.00
CA SER A 78 -16.94 -17.64 -44.27
C SER A 78 -17.43 -18.35 -43.00
N SER A 79 -18.75 -18.36 -42.82
CA SER A 79 -19.43 -19.13 -41.78
C SER A 79 -19.31 -20.63 -42.01
N VAL A 80 -18.77 -21.37 -41.03
CA VAL A 80 -18.87 -22.84 -40.98
C VAL A 80 -20.00 -23.21 -40.02
N GLN A 81 -21.02 -23.91 -40.53
CA GLN A 81 -22.08 -24.48 -39.71
C GLN A 81 -21.52 -25.62 -38.85
N VAL A 82 -21.86 -25.64 -37.57
CA VAL A 82 -21.63 -26.80 -36.69
C VAL A 82 -22.97 -27.43 -36.36
N THR A 83 -23.22 -28.61 -36.94
CA THR A 83 -24.41 -29.43 -36.67
C THR A 83 -24.34 -30.13 -35.32
N THR A 84 -25.42 -30.06 -34.56
CA THR A 84 -25.66 -30.84 -33.34
C THR A 84 -26.06 -32.29 -33.65
N PRO A 85 -25.58 -33.27 -32.87
CA PRO A 85 -26.25 -34.55 -32.66
C PRO A 85 -27.02 -34.57 -31.33
N SER A 86 -28.08 -35.38 -31.26
CA SER A 86 -28.99 -35.48 -30.11
C SER A 86 -28.87 -36.81 -29.36
N LYS A 87 -29.18 -36.78 -28.05
CA LYS A 87 -29.70 -37.89 -27.20
C LYS A 87 -29.08 -39.30 -27.32
N SER A 88 -28.61 -39.83 -26.18
CA SER A 88 -29.22 -41.04 -25.57
C SER A 88 -28.83 -41.28 -24.10
N THR A 89 -29.83 -41.73 -23.35
CA THR A 89 -29.86 -42.26 -21.97
C THR A 89 -28.94 -43.45 -21.65
N SER A 90 -28.48 -43.59 -20.38
CA SER A 90 -28.83 -44.75 -19.52
C SER A 90 -28.24 -44.73 -18.07
N SER A 91 -29.13 -44.90 -17.10
CA SER A 91 -29.06 -45.68 -15.83
C SER A 91 -27.77 -45.91 -15.01
N ALA A 92 -27.85 -45.45 -13.75
CA ALA A 92 -27.42 -46.02 -12.46
C ALA A 92 -26.65 -47.37 -12.34
N ARG A 93 -25.65 -47.43 -11.42
CA ARG A 93 -25.72 -48.26 -10.17
C ARG A 93 -24.55 -48.08 -9.15
N THR A 94 -24.92 -48.07 -7.85
CA THR A 94 -24.24 -48.60 -6.63
C THR A 94 -22.71 -48.54 -6.36
N SER A 95 -22.35 -47.95 -5.20
CA SER A 95 -21.47 -48.44 -4.09
C SER A 95 -20.20 -49.26 -4.40
N SER A 96 -19.05 -49.05 -3.75
CA SER A 96 -18.86 -49.24 -2.30
C SER A 96 -17.47 -48.82 -1.78
N SER A 97 -17.30 -48.88 -0.46
CA SER A 97 -16.08 -48.61 0.34
C SER A 97 -14.79 -49.36 -0.03
N SER A 98 -13.66 -48.75 0.32
CA SER A 98 -12.69 -49.41 1.24
C SER A 98 -11.73 -48.43 1.92
N LYS A 99 -11.42 -48.72 3.19
CA LYS A 99 -10.28 -48.17 3.94
C LYS A 99 -9.02 -48.95 3.57
N SER A 100 -7.85 -48.32 3.58
CA SER A 100 -6.63 -48.98 4.07
C SER A 100 -5.65 -47.97 4.66
N SER A 101 -4.75 -48.47 5.51
CA SER A 101 -3.90 -47.66 6.39
C SER A 101 -2.56 -48.33 6.62
N THR A 102 -1.47 -47.64 6.30
CA THR A 102 -0.07 -47.90 6.73
C THR A 102 0.71 -46.60 6.50
N SER A 103 1.40 -45.96 7.45
CA SER A 103 2.31 -46.43 8.51
C SER A 103 3.64 -46.99 7.99
N SER A 104 4.62 -46.10 7.81
CA SER A 104 6.05 -46.44 7.84
C SER A 104 6.86 -45.29 8.47
N LYS A 105 7.77 -45.64 9.39
CA LYS A 105 8.68 -44.73 10.11
C LYS A 105 9.86 -44.27 9.21
N PRO A 106 10.60 -43.21 9.58
CA PRO A 106 11.60 -42.60 8.70
C PRO A 106 12.96 -43.30 8.77
N THR A 107 13.71 -43.25 7.66
CA THR A 107 15.11 -43.66 7.58
C THR A 107 16.01 -42.43 7.58
N THR A 108 16.90 -42.34 8.57
CA THR A 108 18.00 -41.35 8.58
C THR A 108 19.06 -41.68 7.53
N SER A 109 19.47 -40.69 6.74
CA SER A 109 20.79 -40.71 6.09
C SER A 109 21.30 -39.28 5.85
N SER A 110 22.61 -39.11 6.03
CA SER A 110 23.30 -37.83 6.12
C SER A 110 24.31 -37.66 4.98
N ARG A 111 24.28 -36.54 4.23
CA ARG A 111 25.51 -35.92 3.68
C ARG A 111 25.34 -34.47 3.21
N VAL A 112 26.11 -33.58 3.85
CA VAL A 112 27.05 -32.58 3.29
C VAL A 112 27.22 -32.68 1.75
N THR A 113 27.28 -31.64 0.90
CA THR A 113 27.50 -30.16 0.98
C THR A 113 26.52 -29.47 0.00
N SER A 114 26.45 -28.15 -0.26
CA SER A 114 27.09 -26.90 0.22
C SER A 114 26.19 -25.70 -0.16
N SER A 115 26.35 -24.53 0.47
CA SER A 115 25.94 -23.23 -0.12
C SER A 115 26.63 -22.05 0.57
N SER A 116 26.75 -20.94 -0.16
CA SER A 116 27.58 -19.78 0.16
C SER A 116 27.05 -18.91 1.31
N SER A 117 27.96 -18.49 2.18
CA SER A 117 27.71 -17.52 3.24
C SER A 117 27.49 -16.11 2.67
N ARG A 118 26.25 -15.63 2.69
CA ARG A 118 25.95 -14.19 2.57
C ARG A 118 25.84 -13.60 3.97
N ALA A 119 26.90 -12.93 4.42
CA ALA A 119 26.97 -12.36 5.76
C ALA A 119 25.90 -11.27 5.95
N THR A 120 24.87 -11.58 6.74
CA THR A 120 23.93 -10.59 7.27
C THR A 120 24.36 -10.26 8.69
N THR A 121 24.85 -9.04 8.90
CA THR A 121 25.18 -8.51 10.23
C THR A 121 23.90 -8.20 10.99
N SER A 122 23.33 -9.22 11.64
CA SER A 122 22.17 -9.07 12.52
C SER A 122 22.54 -8.36 13.82
N SER A 123 22.48 -7.03 13.83
CA SER A 123 22.49 -6.25 15.07
C SER A 123 21.21 -6.53 15.87
N ASN A 124 21.34 -7.18 17.02
CA ASN A 124 20.20 -7.51 17.91
C ASN A 124 19.63 -6.23 18.54
N PHE A 125 18.51 -5.73 18.01
CA PHE A 125 17.76 -4.63 18.60
C PHE A 125 16.86 -5.11 19.75
N ASN A 126 17.38 -5.15 20.97
CA ASN A 126 16.57 -5.37 22.17
C ASN A 126 15.74 -4.11 22.49
N ILE A 127 14.45 -4.14 22.12
CA ILE A 127 13.49 -3.07 22.44
C ILE A 127 13.00 -3.25 23.90
N SER A 128 13.68 -2.63 24.85
CA SER A 128 13.22 -2.57 26.24
C SER A 128 12.17 -1.47 26.41
N ARG A 129 10.95 -1.83 26.81
CA ARG A 129 9.91 -0.88 27.24
C ARG A 129 10.11 -0.56 28.73
N SER A 130 10.65 0.62 29.03
CA SER A 130 10.57 1.24 30.35
C SER A 130 10.19 2.71 30.19
N THR A 131 9.18 3.17 30.94
CA THR A 131 8.65 4.54 30.84
C THR A 131 8.45 5.14 32.23
N THR A 132 9.46 5.88 32.69
CA THR A 132 9.34 6.82 33.82
C THR A 132 9.17 8.21 33.23
N PRO A 133 8.01 8.89 33.40
CA PRO A 133 7.83 10.24 32.86
C PRO A 133 8.60 11.25 33.70
N SER A 134 9.51 12.01 33.08
CA SER A 134 10.33 13.02 33.76
C SER A 134 10.17 14.40 33.13
N SER A 135 9.69 15.35 33.94
CA SER A 135 9.76 16.82 33.77
C SER A 135 9.06 17.46 32.55
N THR A 136 8.60 18.69 32.74
CA THR A 136 8.03 19.56 31.71
C THR A 136 9.09 20.08 30.75
N VAL A 137 9.50 19.25 29.79
CA VAL A 137 10.32 19.66 28.64
C VAL A 137 9.45 20.46 27.66
N SER A 138 9.96 21.58 27.15
CA SER A 138 9.30 22.35 26.09
C SER A 138 9.04 21.48 24.87
N THR A 139 7.85 21.55 24.29
CA THR A 139 7.54 20.76 23.09
C THR A 139 8.46 21.17 21.93
N PRO A 140 9.25 20.24 21.35
CA PRO A 140 10.13 20.54 20.24
C PRO A 140 9.35 21.05 19.03
N SER A 141 9.75 22.20 18.51
CA SER A 141 9.13 22.81 17.33
C SER A 141 9.94 22.49 16.08
N LEU A 142 9.26 22.06 15.01
CA LEU A 142 9.88 21.99 13.69
C LEU A 142 10.17 23.40 13.17
N SER A 143 11.28 23.52 12.43
CA SER A 143 11.59 24.71 11.66
C SER A 143 10.70 24.83 10.41
N SER A 144 10.87 25.88 9.62
CA SER A 144 10.19 26.00 8.32
C SER A 144 10.61 24.85 7.38
N PRO A 145 9.81 24.44 6.38
CA PRO A 145 10.17 23.33 5.49
C PRO A 145 11.52 23.47 4.77
N SER A 146 11.90 24.69 4.39
CA SER A 146 13.22 24.95 3.77
C SER A 146 14.37 24.86 4.78
N THR A 147 14.17 25.38 5.99
CA THR A 147 15.12 25.25 7.10
C THR A 147 15.29 23.78 7.52
N PHE A 148 14.20 23.02 7.56
CA PHE A 148 14.21 21.60 7.90
C PHE A 148 15.09 20.81 6.96
N ALA A 149 14.96 21.01 5.63
CA ALA A 149 15.77 20.31 4.64
C ALA A 149 17.29 20.55 4.86
N ALA A 150 17.68 21.78 5.18
CA ALA A 150 19.06 22.15 5.50
C ALA A 150 19.58 21.58 6.85
N GLN A 151 18.67 21.14 7.72
CA GLN A 151 18.98 20.58 9.05
C GLN A 151 19.14 19.05 9.07
N ASN A 152 19.18 18.39 7.90
CA ASN A 152 19.50 16.98 7.80
C ASN A 152 20.91 16.70 8.36
N ASN A 153 21.07 15.54 9.01
CA ASN A 153 22.20 15.10 9.82
C ASN A 153 22.54 15.97 11.05
N THR A 154 21.87 17.10 11.29
CA THR A 154 22.11 17.97 12.48
C THR A 154 20.94 17.96 13.47
N LYS A 155 19.73 18.34 13.04
CA LYS A 155 18.50 18.28 13.88
C LYS A 155 17.58 17.11 13.56
N TRP A 156 17.80 16.43 12.44
CA TRP A 156 17.19 15.13 12.16
C TRP A 156 18.11 14.32 11.25
N SER A 157 17.81 13.04 11.05
CA SER A 157 18.54 12.19 10.10
C SER A 157 17.63 11.07 9.60
N ILE A 158 17.84 10.62 8.36
CA ILE A 158 17.20 9.43 7.78
C ILE A 158 18.27 8.39 7.40
N SER A 159 18.02 7.12 7.70
CA SER A 159 18.91 6.00 7.34
C SER A 159 18.14 4.80 6.83
N LEU A 160 18.60 4.21 5.72
CA LEU A 160 18.12 2.93 5.20
C LEU A 160 18.42 1.79 6.20
N MET A 161 17.43 0.95 6.50
CA MET A 161 17.59 -0.23 7.36
C MET A 161 17.69 -1.54 6.60
N GLY A 162 17.01 -1.66 5.46
CA GLY A 162 16.91 -2.89 4.69
C GLY A 162 15.50 -3.13 4.18
N TYR A 163 15.21 -4.38 3.80
CA TYR A 163 13.90 -4.81 3.31
C TYR A 163 13.10 -5.54 4.38
N ILE A 164 11.78 -5.43 4.31
CA ILE A 164 10.85 -6.31 5.02
C ILE A 164 10.98 -7.73 4.45
N TYR A 165 11.05 -8.74 5.32
CA TYR A 165 11.23 -10.14 4.93
C TYR A 165 10.44 -11.11 5.81
N SER A 166 10.25 -12.34 5.35
CA SER A 166 9.81 -13.48 6.17
C SER A 166 10.98 -14.45 6.32
N SER A 167 11.22 -14.96 7.53
CA SER A 167 12.20 -16.01 7.79
C SER A 167 11.72 -17.40 7.39
N SER A 168 10.41 -17.69 7.46
CA SER A 168 9.84 -19.00 7.08
C SER A 168 9.48 -19.11 5.59
N ILE A 169 9.29 -18.00 4.87
CA ILE A 169 9.19 -17.95 3.41
C ILE A 169 10.09 -16.82 2.85
N PRO A 170 11.42 -17.05 2.72
CA PRO A 170 12.36 -16.01 2.29
C PRO A 170 12.15 -15.46 0.87
N ASP A 171 11.50 -16.23 0.00
CA ASP A 171 11.26 -15.89 -1.40
C ASP A 171 9.90 -15.15 -1.61
N LEU A 172 9.48 -14.30 -0.68
CA LEU A 172 8.28 -13.46 -0.83
C LEU A 172 8.63 -12.03 -1.29
N ASN A 173 7.80 -11.49 -2.18
CA ASN A 173 7.65 -10.07 -2.40
C ASN A 173 6.41 -9.54 -1.67
N TRP A 174 6.40 -8.24 -1.40
CA TRP A 174 5.40 -7.56 -0.58
C TRP A 174 4.97 -6.24 -1.20
N ASP A 175 3.69 -5.91 -1.14
CA ASP A 175 3.10 -4.62 -1.53
C ASP A 175 2.52 -3.88 -0.30
N LYS A 176 2.66 -2.55 -0.32
CA LYS A 176 2.33 -1.57 0.74
C LYS A 176 2.99 -1.82 2.09
N GLY A 177 2.58 -2.87 2.81
CA GLY A 177 3.03 -3.18 4.17
C GLY A 177 2.68 -2.07 5.15
N ARG A 178 1.40 -1.97 5.52
CA ARG A 178 0.92 -1.16 6.64
C ARG A 178 1.05 -1.94 7.95
N THR A 179 1.03 -1.26 9.08
CA THR A 179 0.92 -1.92 10.40
C THR A 179 -0.31 -1.46 11.16
N SER A 180 -0.73 -2.32 12.09
CA SER A 180 -1.91 -2.19 12.92
C SER A 180 -1.63 -2.71 14.31
N VAL A 181 -2.34 -2.19 15.33
CA VAL A 181 -2.22 -2.64 16.72
C VAL A 181 -3.59 -2.90 17.31
N LEU A 182 -3.79 -4.09 17.90
CA LEU A 182 -4.95 -4.45 18.72
C LEU A 182 -4.46 -5.09 20.02
N SER A 183 -4.97 -4.68 21.18
CA SER A 183 -4.53 -5.10 22.52
C SER A 183 -3.00 -5.13 22.68
N GLY A 184 -2.32 -4.11 22.16
CA GLY A 184 -0.85 -4.01 22.17
C GLY A 184 -0.10 -5.03 21.29
N THR A 185 -0.81 -5.83 20.49
CA THR A 185 -0.23 -6.78 19.53
C THR A 185 -0.19 -6.16 18.14
N THR A 186 1.03 -6.05 17.58
CA THR A 186 1.25 -5.51 16.23
C THR A 186 1.13 -6.57 15.15
N PHE A 187 0.48 -6.22 14.04
CA PHE A 187 0.46 -7.02 12.81
C PHE A 187 0.60 -6.15 11.57
N TRP A 188 1.04 -6.78 10.50
CA TRP A 188 1.17 -6.21 9.16
C TRP A 188 -0.08 -6.46 8.33
N ASN A 189 -0.40 -5.51 7.46
CA ASN A 189 -1.43 -5.58 6.42
C ASN A 189 -0.79 -5.24 5.07
N PHE A 190 -0.77 -6.20 4.16
CA PHE A 190 -0.17 -6.05 2.83
C PHE A 190 -1.24 -5.90 1.75
N GLY A 191 -0.83 -5.38 0.60
CA GLY A 191 -1.58 -5.55 -0.65
C GLY A 191 -1.28 -6.93 -1.25
N ASP A 192 -0.74 -6.95 -2.47
CA ASP A 192 -0.23 -8.16 -3.10
C ASP A 192 0.98 -8.76 -2.34
N VAL A 193 0.92 -10.06 -2.02
CA VAL A 193 2.02 -10.86 -1.47
C VAL A 193 2.15 -12.12 -2.31
N GLY A 194 3.34 -12.36 -2.86
CA GLY A 194 3.58 -13.50 -3.76
C GLY A 194 5.05 -13.88 -3.86
N SER A 195 5.35 -15.04 -4.43
CA SER A 195 6.73 -15.52 -4.52
C SER A 195 7.54 -14.80 -5.61
N LYS A 196 8.81 -14.44 -5.31
CA LYS A 196 9.70 -13.79 -6.30
C LYS A 196 10.04 -14.74 -7.45
N SER A 197 10.10 -16.05 -7.17
CA SER A 197 10.29 -17.10 -8.18
C SER A 197 8.99 -17.60 -8.85
N GLY A 198 7.89 -16.85 -8.76
CA GLY A 198 6.61 -17.14 -9.42
C GLY A 198 5.51 -17.53 -8.43
N LEU A 199 4.68 -18.52 -8.76
CA LEU A 199 3.58 -18.96 -7.89
C LEU A 199 3.97 -20.07 -6.90
N LYS A 200 5.27 -20.39 -6.75
CA LYS A 200 5.75 -21.55 -5.98
C LYS A 200 5.30 -21.52 -4.51
N ASN A 201 5.37 -20.34 -3.89
CA ASN A 201 4.88 -20.13 -2.52
C ASN A 201 3.52 -19.41 -2.50
N GLY A 202 2.79 -19.41 -3.62
CA GLY A 202 1.46 -18.81 -3.73
C GLY A 202 1.43 -17.32 -4.06
N PHE A 203 0.20 -16.80 -4.08
CA PHE A 203 -0.15 -15.38 -4.19
C PHE A 203 -1.38 -15.10 -3.33
N SER A 204 -1.41 -13.97 -2.65
CA SER A 204 -2.56 -13.44 -1.90
C SER A 204 -2.64 -11.94 -2.11
N MET A 205 -3.84 -11.38 -2.14
CA MET A 205 -4.06 -9.93 -2.20
C MET A 205 -4.82 -9.52 -0.95
N GLY A 206 -4.17 -8.76 -0.07
CA GLY A 206 -4.70 -8.43 1.25
C GLY A 206 -4.24 -9.41 2.32
N ALA A 207 -2.98 -9.86 2.33
CA ALA A 207 -2.50 -10.78 3.37
C ALA A 207 -2.20 -10.02 4.68
N ALA A 208 -2.39 -10.67 5.84
CA ALA A 208 -2.03 -10.13 7.15
C ALA A 208 -1.33 -11.16 8.04
N PHE A 209 -0.28 -10.72 8.72
CA PHE A 209 0.61 -11.57 9.52
C PHE A 209 1.10 -10.79 10.75
N TYR A 210 1.47 -11.48 11.82
CA TYR A 210 2.01 -10.79 13.00
C TYR A 210 3.38 -10.15 12.72
N ALA A 211 3.69 -9.06 13.41
CA ALA A 211 5.06 -8.54 13.41
C ALA A 211 5.95 -9.38 14.34
N SER A 212 7.21 -9.60 13.95
CA SER A 212 8.19 -10.20 14.85
C SER A 212 8.41 -9.31 16.07
N LYS A 213 8.51 -9.92 17.25
CA LYS A 213 8.75 -9.20 18.52
C LYS A 213 10.21 -8.74 18.69
N THR A 214 11.12 -9.29 17.89
CA THR A 214 12.58 -9.13 18.03
C THR A 214 13.22 -8.40 16.86
N ASN A 215 12.55 -8.30 15.71
CA ASN A 215 13.04 -7.56 14.55
C ASN A 215 11.90 -6.87 13.79
N ILE A 216 11.93 -5.55 13.72
CA ILE A 216 10.92 -4.74 13.01
C ILE A 216 10.88 -4.97 11.49
N LEU A 217 11.92 -5.58 10.91
CA LEU A 217 11.98 -5.94 9.48
C LEU A 217 11.37 -7.33 9.21
N GLU A 218 11.09 -8.12 10.24
CA GLU A 218 10.64 -9.50 10.10
C GLU A 218 9.12 -9.62 10.25
N VAL A 219 8.50 -10.21 9.24
CA VAL A 219 7.10 -10.63 9.23
C VAL A 219 7.02 -12.04 9.81
N ASP A 220 6.32 -12.19 10.92
CA ASP A 220 6.05 -13.48 11.54
C ASP A 220 4.87 -14.17 10.82
N THR A 221 5.20 -14.79 9.69
CA THR A 221 4.34 -15.70 8.93
C THR A 221 4.07 -17.03 9.64
N LYS A 222 4.59 -17.23 10.87
CA LYS A 222 4.50 -18.49 11.62
C LYS A 222 4.96 -19.69 10.75
N GLU A 223 4.27 -20.81 10.92
CA GLU A 223 4.46 -22.07 10.19
C GLU A 223 3.87 -22.06 8.77
N ILE A 224 3.34 -20.93 8.28
CA ILE A 224 2.78 -20.84 6.93
C ILE A 224 3.92 -21.03 5.93
N LYS A 225 3.72 -21.94 4.96
CA LYS A 225 4.70 -22.29 3.91
C LYS A 225 4.30 -21.82 2.51
N ASN A 226 3.09 -21.32 2.35
CA ASN A 226 2.51 -20.89 1.09
C ASN A 226 1.41 -19.87 1.40
N VAL A 227 1.44 -18.69 0.76
CA VAL A 227 0.50 -17.58 1.00
C VAL A 227 -0.80 -17.69 0.19
N ASN A 228 -0.93 -18.67 -0.71
CA ASN A 228 -2.13 -18.85 -1.53
C ASN A 228 -3.40 -19.07 -0.68
N GLY A 229 -4.37 -18.19 -0.82
CA GLY A 229 -5.63 -18.23 -0.06
C GLY A 229 -5.52 -17.75 1.39
N TRP A 230 -4.42 -17.08 1.77
CA TRP A 230 -4.28 -16.36 3.04
C TRP A 230 -4.78 -14.92 2.92
N ASP A 231 -5.98 -14.76 2.37
CA ASP A 231 -6.68 -13.49 2.30
C ASP A 231 -7.11 -13.09 3.72
N PHE A 232 -6.64 -11.94 4.23
CA PHE A 232 -6.98 -11.44 5.57
C PHE A 232 -8.49 -11.22 5.70
N ALA A 233 -9.05 -10.56 4.68
CA ALA A 233 -10.47 -10.32 4.51
C ALA A 233 -11.02 -11.20 3.40
N LYS A 234 -12.21 -11.75 3.62
CA LYS A 234 -12.95 -12.56 2.64
C LYS A 234 -14.10 -11.75 2.03
N PRO A 235 -14.59 -12.08 0.82
CA PRO A 235 -15.82 -11.49 0.29
C PRO A 235 -16.99 -11.74 1.25
N TRP A 236 -17.99 -10.84 1.23
CA TRP A 236 -19.21 -11.04 1.98
C TRP A 236 -20.05 -12.14 1.31
N GLN A 237 -20.80 -12.92 2.10
CA GLN A 237 -21.49 -14.13 1.63
C GLN A 237 -22.55 -13.88 0.54
N GLY A 238 -23.02 -12.64 0.39
CA GLY A 238 -23.96 -12.23 -0.66
C GLY A 238 -23.30 -11.55 -1.86
N ASP A 239 -21.98 -11.37 -1.88
CA ASP A 239 -21.28 -10.79 -3.03
C ASP A 239 -21.29 -11.79 -4.21
N PRO A 240 -21.58 -11.35 -5.44
CA PRO A 240 -21.62 -12.24 -6.59
C PRO A 240 -20.22 -12.82 -6.86
N PRO A 241 -20.09 -14.13 -7.16
CA PRO A 241 -18.78 -14.75 -7.39
C PRO A 241 -18.12 -14.19 -8.67
N PRO A 242 -16.77 -14.20 -8.75
CA PRO A 242 -16.03 -13.66 -9.88
C PRO A 242 -16.35 -14.43 -11.17
N ARG A 243 -16.46 -13.72 -12.29
CA ARG A 243 -16.98 -14.28 -13.56
C ARG A 243 -15.97 -14.19 -14.70
N ASN A 244 -16.27 -14.92 -15.78
CA ASN A 244 -15.57 -14.85 -17.06
C ASN A 244 -14.06 -15.22 -16.94
N ASN A 245 -13.20 -14.28 -17.34
CA ASN A 245 -11.74 -14.29 -17.27
C ASN A 245 -11.20 -13.88 -15.90
N THR A 246 -11.91 -13.03 -15.15
CA THR A 246 -11.55 -12.62 -13.78
C THR A 246 -12.13 -13.57 -12.75
N ARG A 247 -11.46 -14.72 -12.53
CA ARG A 247 -11.95 -15.83 -11.69
C ARG A 247 -11.48 -15.80 -10.23
N PHE A 248 -10.62 -14.85 -9.87
CA PHE A 248 -10.02 -14.77 -8.53
C PHE A 248 -10.55 -13.53 -7.79
N TRP A 249 -10.71 -13.66 -6.48
CA TRP A 249 -10.90 -12.51 -5.60
C TRP A 249 -9.56 -11.81 -5.33
N GLY A 250 -9.62 -10.54 -5.00
CA GLY A 250 -8.53 -9.78 -4.41
C GLY A 250 -9.08 -8.68 -3.53
N MET A 251 -8.45 -8.48 -2.36
CA MET A 251 -8.87 -7.48 -1.37
C MET A 251 -7.67 -6.57 -1.08
N ASP A 252 -7.64 -5.35 -1.60
CA ASP A 252 -6.66 -4.37 -1.10
C ASP A 252 -7.11 -3.94 0.30
N THR A 253 -6.23 -3.93 1.30
CA THR A 253 -6.63 -3.72 2.71
C THR A 253 -5.94 -2.50 3.32
N SER A 254 -6.71 -1.73 4.09
CA SER A 254 -6.16 -0.65 4.93
C SER A 254 -5.40 -1.22 6.13
N ASN A 255 -4.78 -0.34 6.92
CA ASN A 255 -4.49 -0.68 8.32
C ASN A 255 -5.81 -0.74 9.13
N VAL A 256 -5.69 -1.14 10.38
CA VAL A 256 -6.81 -1.36 11.30
C VAL A 256 -6.64 -0.41 12.49
N ALA A 257 -7.71 0.32 12.83
CA ALA A 257 -7.78 1.12 14.04
C ALA A 257 -8.56 0.37 15.14
N GLU A 258 -8.03 0.32 16.37
CA GLU A 258 -8.69 -0.35 17.49
C GLU A 258 -9.95 0.40 17.95
N VAL A 259 -11.13 -0.22 17.84
CA VAL A 259 -12.38 0.36 18.35
C VAL A 259 -12.44 0.17 19.87
N THR A 260 -12.34 -1.08 20.31
CA THR A 260 -12.25 -1.54 21.71
C THR A 260 -11.10 -2.54 21.85
N PRO A 261 -10.53 -2.76 23.05
CA PRO A 261 -9.38 -3.66 23.23
C PRO A 261 -9.53 -5.01 22.52
N GLY A 262 -8.70 -5.27 21.51
CA GLY A 262 -8.68 -6.52 20.75
C GLY A 262 -9.65 -6.60 19.56
N GLU A 263 -10.48 -5.58 19.35
CA GLU A 263 -11.40 -5.46 18.21
C GLU A 263 -11.17 -4.15 17.45
N GLY A 264 -10.87 -4.28 16.16
CA GLY A 264 -10.58 -3.15 15.28
C GLY A 264 -11.52 -3.03 14.09
N ILE A 265 -11.45 -1.87 13.45
CA ILE A 265 -12.07 -1.58 12.16
C ILE A 265 -11.00 -1.34 11.10
N GLY A 266 -11.21 -1.94 9.93
CA GLY A 266 -10.47 -1.63 8.71
C GLY A 266 -11.42 -1.56 7.51
N PHE A 267 -10.86 -1.27 6.34
CA PHE A 267 -11.57 -1.20 5.09
C PHE A 267 -10.83 -2.00 4.02
N VAL A 268 -11.59 -2.43 3.02
CA VAL A 268 -11.08 -3.19 1.88
C VAL A 268 -11.60 -2.59 0.58
N TRP A 269 -10.84 -2.73 -0.50
CA TRP A 269 -11.32 -2.56 -1.86
C TRP A 269 -11.34 -3.91 -2.56
N GLU A 270 -12.52 -4.31 -3.01
CA GLU A 270 -12.74 -5.59 -3.65
C GLU A 270 -12.49 -5.50 -5.14
N ILE A 271 -11.72 -6.45 -5.66
CA ILE A 271 -11.35 -6.58 -7.07
C ILE A 271 -11.56 -8.03 -7.51
N TRP A 272 -12.12 -8.24 -8.70
CA TRP A 272 -12.02 -9.53 -9.39
C TRP A 272 -10.80 -9.52 -10.30
N ARG A 273 -9.93 -10.53 -10.24
CA ARG A 273 -8.67 -10.59 -11.00
C ARG A 273 -8.54 -11.87 -11.81
N SER A 274 -7.62 -11.85 -12.76
CA SER A 274 -7.20 -12.98 -13.61
C SER A 274 -5.69 -13.22 -13.45
N THR A 275 -5.20 -14.39 -13.85
CA THR A 275 -3.77 -14.67 -13.95
C THR A 275 -3.07 -13.93 -15.10
N THR A 276 -3.80 -13.18 -15.92
CA THR A 276 -3.26 -12.37 -17.04
C THR A 276 -3.14 -10.88 -16.71
N GLY A 277 -3.41 -10.48 -15.46
CA GLY A 277 -3.40 -9.09 -15.02
C GLY A 277 -4.68 -8.30 -15.29
N GLN A 278 -5.65 -8.86 -16.02
CA GLN A 278 -6.98 -8.25 -16.16
C GLN A 278 -7.69 -8.22 -14.79
N TYR A 279 -8.35 -7.10 -14.48
CA TYR A 279 -9.09 -6.90 -13.25
C TYR A 279 -10.41 -6.14 -13.47
N VAL A 280 -11.32 -6.25 -12.51
CA VAL A 280 -12.58 -5.51 -12.43
C VAL A 280 -12.77 -5.04 -10.99
N ASP A 281 -12.73 -3.74 -10.77
CA ASP A 281 -13.07 -3.13 -9.48
C ASP A 281 -14.54 -3.37 -9.12
N ARG A 282 -14.81 -3.56 -7.83
CA ARG A 282 -16.16 -3.86 -7.31
C ARG A 282 -16.68 -2.78 -6.37
N GLY A 283 -15.82 -2.29 -5.48
CA GLY A 283 -16.15 -1.23 -4.53
C GLY A 283 -15.46 -1.39 -3.17
N SER A 284 -15.68 -0.46 -2.25
CA SER A 284 -15.19 -0.58 -0.88
C SER A 284 -16.11 -1.42 -0.02
N GLY A 285 -15.56 -1.98 1.05
CA GLY A 285 -16.36 -2.36 2.20
C GLY A 285 -15.56 -2.35 3.49
N MET A 286 -16.25 -2.73 4.56
CA MET A 286 -15.78 -2.54 5.93
C MET A 286 -15.58 -3.89 6.62
N ILE A 287 -14.47 -4.02 7.35
CA ILE A 287 -14.10 -5.22 8.09
C ILE A 287 -14.00 -4.95 9.59
N LYS A 288 -14.53 -5.89 10.37
CA LYS A 288 -14.26 -6.04 11.80
C LYS A 288 -13.11 -7.02 11.97
N VAL A 289 -12.12 -6.64 12.77
CA VAL A 289 -10.85 -7.37 12.92
C VAL A 289 -10.64 -7.79 14.35
N THR A 290 -10.21 -9.03 14.58
CA THR A 290 -9.79 -9.55 15.88
C THR A 290 -8.46 -10.31 15.78
N LEU A 291 -7.84 -10.58 16.93
CA LEU A 291 -6.62 -11.36 17.03
C LEU A 291 -6.91 -12.86 16.96
N GLY A 292 -6.39 -13.56 15.96
CA GLY A 292 -6.37 -15.03 15.89
C GLY A 292 -5.06 -15.63 16.39
N SER A 293 -5.04 -16.93 16.68
CA SER A 293 -3.84 -17.60 17.26
C SER A 293 -2.64 -17.72 16.32
N LYS A 294 -2.86 -17.72 14.99
CA LYS A 294 -1.79 -17.78 13.97
C LYS A 294 -1.64 -16.47 13.19
N VAL A 295 -2.75 -15.84 12.83
CA VAL A 295 -2.84 -14.58 12.08
C VAL A 295 -4.03 -13.75 12.60
N PRO A 296 -4.06 -12.43 12.36
CA PRO A 296 -5.27 -11.62 12.52
C PRO A 296 -6.44 -12.14 11.69
N ILE A 297 -7.67 -11.93 12.14
CA ILE A 297 -8.90 -12.39 11.48
C ILE A 297 -9.73 -11.17 11.09
N ALA A 298 -10.04 -10.97 9.81
CA ALA A 298 -10.98 -9.94 9.35
C ALA A 298 -12.27 -10.54 8.80
N ASN A 299 -13.41 -10.08 9.32
CA ASN A 299 -14.74 -10.44 8.85
C ASN A 299 -15.42 -9.21 8.25
N ARG A 300 -16.03 -9.37 7.07
CA ARG A 300 -16.88 -8.33 6.46
C ARG A 300 -18.09 -8.05 7.34
N THR A 301 -18.34 -6.77 7.59
CA THR A 301 -19.49 -6.31 8.39
C THR A 301 -20.80 -6.30 7.59
N GLY A 302 -20.73 -6.37 6.26
CA GLY A 302 -21.87 -6.39 5.36
C GLY A 302 -21.48 -6.27 3.88
N PRO A 303 -22.45 -5.93 3.00
CA PRO A 303 -22.24 -5.66 1.58
C PRO A 303 -21.20 -4.56 1.33
N LEU A 304 -20.84 -4.36 0.05
CA LEU A 304 -20.03 -3.21 -0.35
C LEU A 304 -20.72 -1.89 0.03
N ILE A 305 -19.95 -0.96 0.60
CA ILE A 305 -20.40 0.36 1.08
C ILE A 305 -20.29 1.43 -0.02
N THR A 306 -19.55 1.14 -1.10
CA THR A 306 -19.49 1.91 -2.34
C THR A 306 -19.47 0.98 -3.55
N GLY A 307 -19.82 1.49 -4.72
CA GLY A 307 -19.61 0.81 -6.01
C GLY A 307 -18.21 1.08 -6.59
N PRO A 308 -17.93 0.61 -7.83
CA PRO A 308 -16.63 0.78 -8.47
C PRO A 308 -16.30 2.23 -8.86
N ASP A 309 -17.28 3.13 -8.91
CA ASP A 309 -17.12 4.59 -9.10
C ASP A 309 -17.00 5.37 -7.77
N GLY A 310 -17.13 4.67 -6.64
CA GLY A 310 -17.07 5.27 -5.31
C GLY A 310 -15.67 5.32 -4.73
N LEU A 311 -15.52 6.06 -3.62
CA LEU A 311 -14.26 6.24 -2.93
C LEU A 311 -13.69 4.90 -2.42
N GLN A 312 -12.36 4.73 -2.52
CA GLN A 312 -11.59 3.67 -1.86
C GLN A 312 -11.42 3.98 -0.36
N VAL A 313 -12.52 3.90 0.39
CA VAL A 313 -12.63 4.37 1.77
C VAL A 313 -11.52 3.79 2.66
N GLY A 314 -10.75 4.66 3.29
CA GLY A 314 -9.77 4.28 4.32
C GLY A 314 -8.52 3.54 3.83
N LEU A 315 -8.39 3.25 2.53
CA LEU A 315 -7.25 2.49 1.99
C LEU A 315 -5.90 3.20 2.16
N MET A 316 -5.88 4.52 2.34
CA MET A 316 -4.65 5.20 2.73
C MET A 316 -4.32 4.89 4.19
N THR A 317 -5.22 5.28 5.10
CA THR A 317 -5.10 5.01 6.55
C THR A 317 -6.45 5.10 7.25
N VAL A 318 -6.61 4.30 8.31
CA VAL A 318 -7.64 4.41 9.33
C VAL A 318 -6.97 4.85 10.65
N LEU A 319 -7.47 5.91 11.28
CA LEU A 319 -6.89 6.50 12.50
C LEU A 319 -7.97 6.69 13.57
N LYS A 320 -7.72 6.19 14.79
CA LYS A 320 -8.52 6.55 15.96
C LYS A 320 -7.96 7.82 16.60
N ALA A 321 -8.77 8.87 16.66
CA ALA A 321 -8.42 10.13 17.29
C ALA A 321 -9.69 10.83 17.80
N GLU A 322 -9.61 11.59 18.89
CA GLU A 322 -10.66 12.53 19.34
C GLU A 322 -12.07 11.93 19.55
N GLY A 323 -12.17 10.61 19.80
CA GLY A 323 -13.47 9.91 19.91
C GLY A 323 -14.09 9.50 18.57
N TYR A 324 -13.34 9.59 17.47
CA TYR A 324 -13.73 9.21 16.11
C TYR A 324 -12.80 8.14 15.53
N ILE A 325 -13.31 7.44 14.52
CA ILE A 325 -12.51 6.73 13.52
C ILE A 325 -12.45 7.61 12.29
N TYR A 326 -11.29 8.20 12.01
CA TYR A 326 -10.98 8.91 10.78
C TYR A 326 -10.54 7.92 9.70
N VAL A 327 -10.95 8.17 8.46
CA VAL A 327 -10.59 7.39 7.26
C VAL A 327 -10.01 8.32 6.20
N TYR A 328 -8.85 7.96 5.67
CA TYR A 328 -8.14 8.71 4.62
C TYR A 328 -8.11 7.90 3.35
N SER A 329 -8.40 8.57 2.23
CA SER A 329 -8.57 7.95 0.92
C SER A 329 -7.98 8.85 -0.15
N ASN A 330 -7.46 8.24 -1.22
CA ASN A 330 -7.10 8.99 -2.42
C ASN A 330 -8.40 9.53 -3.07
N GLY A 331 -8.42 10.82 -3.40
CA GLY A 331 -9.51 11.47 -4.15
C GLY A 331 -9.05 11.89 -5.55
N ALA A 332 -9.89 12.70 -6.20
CA ALA A 332 -9.57 13.27 -7.51
C ALA A 332 -8.35 14.21 -7.47
N SER A 333 -7.49 14.13 -8.49
CA SER A 333 -6.44 15.13 -8.81
C SER A 333 -5.49 15.49 -7.64
N GLU A 334 -4.62 14.55 -7.26
CA GLU A 334 -3.60 14.69 -6.19
C GLU A 334 -4.15 15.04 -4.78
N ASN A 335 -5.47 15.06 -4.57
CA ASN A 335 -6.10 15.36 -3.28
C ASN A 335 -6.31 14.11 -2.42
N PHE A 336 -6.28 14.28 -1.10
CA PHE A 336 -6.80 13.30 -0.15
C PHE A 336 -8.17 13.70 0.38
N VAL A 337 -9.06 12.72 0.48
CA VAL A 337 -10.37 12.85 1.11
C VAL A 337 -10.29 12.27 2.53
N VAL A 338 -10.73 13.05 3.51
CA VAL A 338 -10.88 12.61 4.91
C VAL A 338 -12.35 12.48 5.27
N GLY A 339 -12.70 11.33 5.84
CA GLY A 339 -13.98 11.07 6.48
C GLY A 339 -13.81 10.68 7.92
N ARG A 340 -14.89 10.67 8.70
CA ARG A 340 -14.91 10.14 10.06
C ARG A 340 -16.29 9.64 10.48
N ALA A 341 -16.32 8.73 11.43
CA ALA A 341 -17.51 8.38 12.21
C ALA A 341 -17.18 8.39 13.71
N LYS A 342 -18.17 8.65 14.57
CA LYS A 342 -17.99 8.51 16.03
C LYS A 342 -17.58 7.08 16.36
N LEU A 343 -16.73 6.90 17.37
CA LEU A 343 -16.21 5.58 17.75
C LEU A 343 -17.32 4.55 18.05
N SER A 344 -18.42 4.99 18.68
CA SER A 344 -19.63 4.19 18.94
C SER A 344 -20.41 3.77 17.68
N SER A 345 -20.09 4.34 16.53
CA SER A 345 -20.73 4.08 15.24
C SER A 345 -19.71 3.69 14.16
N ALA A 346 -18.50 3.28 14.56
CA ALA A 346 -17.42 2.91 13.64
C ALA A 346 -17.88 1.87 12.60
N PHE A 347 -18.66 0.86 13.03
CA PHE A 347 -19.13 -0.21 12.16
C PHE A 347 -20.40 0.10 11.33
N ASP A 348 -20.85 1.36 11.30
CA ASP A 348 -21.99 1.81 10.50
C ASP A 348 -21.54 2.83 9.43
N ALA A 349 -21.40 2.36 8.20
CA ALA A 349 -20.99 3.17 7.06
C ALA A 349 -21.92 4.38 6.79
N THR A 350 -23.19 4.32 7.22
CA THR A 350 -24.15 5.42 7.05
C THR A 350 -23.90 6.59 8.01
N LYS A 351 -23.07 6.40 9.05
CA LYS A 351 -22.69 7.44 10.02
C LYS A 351 -21.37 8.12 9.69
N TYR A 352 -20.73 7.77 8.59
CA TYR A 352 -19.54 8.46 8.14
C TYR A 352 -19.91 9.81 7.52
N GLU A 353 -19.26 10.86 8.00
CA GLU A 353 -19.25 12.19 7.44
C GLU A 353 -17.90 12.49 6.80
N PHE A 354 -17.90 13.23 5.69
CA PHE A 354 -16.71 13.56 4.91
C PHE A 354 -16.53 15.08 4.81
N LEU A 355 -15.28 15.51 4.85
CA LEU A 355 -14.93 16.92 4.88
C LEU A 355 -14.92 17.51 3.47
N LYS A 356 -15.76 18.53 3.25
CA LYS A 356 -15.64 19.41 2.09
C LYS A 356 -14.45 20.35 2.25
N LYS A 357 -13.89 20.79 1.13
CA LYS A 357 -12.85 21.84 1.08
C LYS A 357 -13.32 23.17 1.68
N THR A 358 -14.64 23.41 1.78
CA THR A 358 -15.25 24.55 2.50
C THR A 358 -15.15 24.46 4.02
N GLY A 359 -14.71 23.33 4.60
CA GLY A 359 -14.66 23.09 6.04
C GLY A 359 -15.92 22.41 6.62
N GLU A 360 -16.95 22.20 5.81
CA GLU A 360 -18.19 21.52 6.20
C GLU A 360 -18.02 19.99 6.23
N TRP A 361 -18.51 19.34 7.29
CA TRP A 361 -18.66 17.88 7.36
C TRP A 361 -20.04 17.48 6.84
N VAL A 362 -20.10 16.56 5.88
CA VAL A 362 -21.36 16.08 5.27
C VAL A 362 -21.47 14.57 5.38
N THR A 363 -22.61 14.09 5.88
CA THR A 363 -22.90 12.65 6.01
C THR A 363 -23.06 11.98 4.65
N GLY A 364 -22.45 10.79 4.49
CA GLY A 364 -22.46 10.00 3.27
C GLY A 364 -21.09 9.93 2.60
N ILE A 365 -20.78 8.78 1.98
CA ILE A 365 -19.49 8.56 1.31
C ILE A 365 -19.54 9.22 -0.09
N PRO A 366 -18.61 10.13 -0.43
CA PRO A 366 -18.59 10.78 -1.74
C PRO A 366 -18.11 9.83 -2.86
N LYS A 367 -18.34 10.23 -4.11
CA LYS A 367 -17.74 9.56 -5.27
C LYS A 367 -16.23 9.82 -5.33
N ALA A 368 -15.47 8.90 -5.91
CA ALA A 368 -14.01 9.05 -6.01
C ALA A 368 -13.58 10.29 -6.83
N ASN A 369 -14.42 10.70 -7.79
CA ASN A 369 -14.19 11.84 -8.67
C ASN A 369 -14.77 13.18 -8.15
N ASP A 370 -15.38 13.22 -6.96
CA ASP A 370 -15.92 14.45 -6.39
C ASP A 370 -14.80 15.35 -5.86
N THR A 371 -14.55 16.46 -6.57
CA THR A 371 -13.47 17.41 -6.25
C THR A 371 -13.80 18.36 -5.11
N THR A 372 -15.04 18.37 -4.61
CA THR A 372 -15.49 19.26 -3.52
C THR A 372 -15.05 18.77 -2.14
N TYR A 373 -14.74 17.49 -1.99
CA TYR A 373 -14.21 16.88 -0.78
C TYR A 373 -12.69 16.95 -0.71
N GLY A 374 -12.14 17.07 0.51
CA GLY A 374 -10.71 17.12 0.72
C GLY A 374 -10.30 17.46 2.15
N VAL A 375 -9.05 17.13 2.49
CA VAL A 375 -8.36 17.69 3.66
C VAL A 375 -8.19 19.21 3.54
N GLN A 376 -8.00 19.89 4.67
CA GLN A 376 -7.78 21.34 4.72
C GLN A 376 -6.32 21.70 4.48
N GLY A 377 -6.05 22.80 3.78
CA GLY A 377 -4.70 23.19 3.34
C GLY A 377 -4.25 22.49 2.05
N TYR A 378 -2.97 22.61 1.71
CA TYR A 378 -2.40 22.02 0.49
C TYR A 378 -1.54 20.80 0.82
N VAL A 379 -1.95 19.64 0.31
CA VAL A 379 -1.19 18.40 0.40
C VAL A 379 -1.03 17.85 -1.01
N ARG A 380 0.22 17.75 -1.48
CA ARG A 380 0.53 17.13 -2.77
C ARG A 380 0.85 15.66 -2.57
N SER A 381 0.17 14.78 -3.33
CA SER A 381 0.54 13.37 -3.41
C SER A 381 0.09 12.71 -4.72
N ASN A 382 0.98 11.91 -5.29
CA ASN A 382 0.71 11.03 -6.44
C ASN A 382 0.71 9.55 -6.02
N GLY A 383 0.26 9.24 -4.80
CA GLY A 383 0.26 7.86 -4.29
C GLY A 383 -0.40 7.68 -2.93
N GLN A 384 -0.44 6.43 -2.47
CA GLN A 384 -0.87 6.11 -1.11
C GLN A 384 0.18 6.61 -0.10
N GLY A 385 -0.29 7.28 0.95
CA GLY A 385 0.48 7.72 2.11
C GLY A 385 -0.01 7.10 3.42
N SER A 386 0.32 7.73 4.54
CA SER A 386 -0.14 7.34 5.88
C SER A 386 -0.16 8.50 6.87
N ILE A 387 -0.96 8.41 7.93
CA ILE A 387 -1.08 9.44 8.97
C ILE A 387 -0.93 8.86 10.38
N MET A 388 -0.22 9.59 11.24
CA MET A 388 -0.09 9.30 12.67
C MET A 388 -0.16 10.58 13.52
N TYR A 389 -0.31 10.46 14.83
CA TYR A 389 -0.01 11.54 15.77
C TYR A 389 1.39 11.37 16.37
N SER A 390 2.24 12.39 16.32
CA SER A 390 3.58 12.37 16.92
C SER A 390 3.53 12.81 18.38
N ASN A 391 3.90 11.91 19.29
CA ASN A 391 4.02 12.19 20.71
C ASN A 391 5.18 13.15 21.04
N TYR A 392 6.20 13.24 20.17
CA TYR A 392 7.37 14.10 20.32
C TYR A 392 7.05 15.52 19.84
N LEU A 393 6.50 15.67 18.64
CA LEU A 393 6.17 16.98 18.05
C LEU A 393 4.81 17.54 18.48
N LYS A 394 3.95 16.72 19.10
CA LYS A 394 2.54 17.02 19.43
C LYS A 394 1.68 17.45 18.24
N LYS A 395 2.01 16.97 17.03
CA LYS A 395 1.29 17.24 15.78
C LYS A 395 0.85 15.93 15.13
N TYR A 396 -0.25 15.97 14.39
CA TYR A 396 -0.52 14.97 13.36
C TYR A 396 0.51 15.11 12.23
N MET A 397 0.96 13.98 11.70
CA MET A 397 1.94 13.89 10.62
C MET A 397 1.36 13.04 9.50
N LEU A 398 1.21 13.62 8.32
CA LEU A 398 0.73 12.97 7.11
C LEU A 398 1.92 12.72 6.17
N PHE A 399 2.36 11.47 6.08
CA PHE A 399 3.43 11.01 5.21
C PHE A 399 2.88 10.68 3.83
N THR A 400 3.56 11.13 2.79
CA THR A 400 3.15 10.91 1.39
C THR A 400 4.39 10.75 0.51
N GLY A 401 4.20 10.21 -0.68
CA GLY A 401 5.22 10.18 -1.71
C GLY A 401 4.66 9.66 -3.03
N ALA A 402 5.54 9.51 -4.01
CA ALA A 402 5.22 8.90 -5.30
C ALA A 402 6.45 8.16 -5.83
N TYR A 403 6.21 7.15 -6.67
CA TYR A 403 7.28 6.27 -7.17
C TYR A 403 8.33 7.05 -7.98
N GLY A 404 9.58 7.04 -7.53
CA GLY A 404 10.68 7.79 -8.14
C GLY A 404 10.79 9.26 -7.69
N TYR A 405 9.89 9.73 -6.81
CA TYR A 405 9.83 11.11 -6.33
C TYR A 405 10.27 11.22 -4.85
N TYR A 406 9.77 12.23 -4.15
CA TYR A 406 10.05 12.52 -2.75
C TYR A 406 9.27 11.60 -1.81
N MET A 407 9.93 11.18 -0.72
CA MET A 407 9.26 10.86 0.53
C MET A 407 9.18 12.15 1.35
N ASN A 408 7.98 12.53 1.78
CA ASN A 408 7.75 13.76 2.52
C ASN A 408 6.68 13.60 3.59
N PHE A 409 6.58 14.56 4.49
CA PHE A 409 5.43 14.69 5.39
C PHE A 409 4.90 16.12 5.47
N TYR A 410 3.68 16.23 5.98
CA TYR A 410 2.99 17.46 6.32
C TYR A 410 2.58 17.37 7.80
N THR A 411 2.40 18.50 8.47
CA THR A 411 1.97 18.53 9.88
C THR A 411 0.68 19.31 10.09
N SER A 412 -0.10 18.94 11.11
CA SER A 412 -1.28 19.70 11.54
C SER A 412 -1.58 19.51 13.03
N ASP A 413 -2.36 20.43 13.59
CA ASP A 413 -2.91 20.35 14.95
C ASP A 413 -4.17 19.47 15.02
N THR A 414 -4.85 19.22 13.91
CA THR A 414 -6.01 18.31 13.84
C THR A 414 -5.79 17.20 12.80
N PRO A 415 -6.51 16.07 12.86
CA PRO A 415 -6.43 15.02 11.84
C PRO A 415 -6.82 15.53 10.45
N SER A 416 -7.77 16.47 10.38
CA SER A 416 -8.33 17.00 9.13
C SER A 416 -7.52 18.10 8.44
N GLY A 417 -6.51 18.66 9.11
CA GLY A 417 -5.83 19.89 8.69
C GLY A 417 -6.26 21.13 9.51
N PRO A 418 -5.88 22.36 9.09
CA PRO A 418 -5.09 22.66 7.90
C PRO A 418 -3.68 22.06 7.97
N TRP A 419 -3.24 21.47 6.87
CA TRP A 419 -1.89 20.93 6.73
C TRP A 419 -0.87 22.03 6.42
N SER A 420 0.32 21.90 7.01
CA SER A 420 1.46 22.79 6.81
C SER A 420 2.15 22.59 5.46
N GLY A 421 3.30 23.23 5.23
CA GLY A 421 4.10 23.02 4.02
C GLY A 421 4.79 21.65 3.97
N ARG A 422 5.27 21.24 2.78
CA ARG A 422 5.88 19.94 2.53
C ARG A 422 7.29 19.82 3.13
N TYR A 423 7.45 18.97 4.15
CA TYR A 423 8.76 18.58 4.71
C TYR A 423 9.33 17.38 3.96
N ILE A 424 10.43 17.56 3.21
CA ILE A 424 11.06 16.49 2.41
C ILE A 424 12.04 15.68 3.29
N LEU A 425 11.92 14.35 3.26
CA LEU A 425 12.79 13.41 3.97
C LEU A 425 13.88 12.81 3.05
N THR A 426 13.50 12.35 1.86
CA THR A 426 14.43 11.81 0.86
C THR A 426 13.86 11.93 -0.56
N VAL A 427 14.72 11.83 -1.56
CA VAL A 427 14.38 11.70 -3.00
C VAL A 427 14.43 10.24 -3.46
N ALA A 428 13.91 9.98 -4.66
CA ALA A 428 13.92 8.68 -5.34
C ALA A 428 13.40 7.50 -4.49
N CYS A 429 12.33 7.71 -3.71
CA CYS A 429 11.69 6.63 -2.95
C CYS A 429 10.77 5.78 -3.84
N GLY A 430 10.31 4.66 -3.27
CA GLY A 430 9.25 3.85 -3.85
C GLY A 430 7.85 4.46 -3.67
N TYR A 431 6.82 3.62 -3.82
CA TYR A 431 5.41 3.98 -3.61
C TYR A 431 4.91 3.53 -2.22
N GLY A 432 3.68 3.90 -1.85
CA GLY A 432 3.03 3.40 -0.63
C GLY A 432 3.78 3.76 0.65
N ILE A 433 3.84 5.05 1.00
CA ILE A 433 4.64 5.53 2.13
C ILE A 433 3.89 5.30 3.45
N ASN A 434 4.29 4.26 4.20
CA ASN A 434 3.64 3.85 5.44
C ASN A 434 4.52 4.11 6.66
N VAL A 435 4.00 4.80 7.68
CA VAL A 435 4.69 5.01 8.96
C VAL A 435 4.22 4.01 10.01
N HIS A 436 5.16 3.56 10.86
CA HIS A 436 4.98 2.48 11.83
C HIS A 436 5.26 2.99 13.26
N PRO A 437 4.35 3.82 13.83
CA PRO A 437 4.57 4.49 15.11
C PRO A 437 4.77 3.53 16.28
N GLU A 438 4.15 2.35 16.24
CA GLU A 438 4.23 1.33 17.29
C GLU A 438 5.62 0.67 17.43
N PHE A 439 6.48 0.81 16.42
CA PHE A 439 7.89 0.42 16.50
C PHE A 439 8.79 1.49 17.11
N SER A 440 8.30 2.74 17.30
CA SER A 440 9.05 3.80 17.98
C SER A 440 9.49 3.34 19.37
N PRO A 441 10.79 3.37 19.70
CA PRO A 441 11.27 3.09 21.06
C PRO A 441 10.57 4.01 22.06
N GLY A 442 10.11 3.44 23.19
CA GLY A 442 9.39 4.18 24.23
C GLY A 442 8.03 4.78 23.83
N GLY A 443 7.60 4.69 22.57
CA GLY A 443 6.40 5.37 22.06
C GLY A 443 6.51 6.91 22.03
N ASP A 444 7.73 7.45 22.12
CA ASP A 444 7.94 8.91 22.13
C ASP A 444 7.72 9.56 20.75
N HIS A 445 7.84 8.80 19.66
CA HIS A 445 7.76 9.24 18.27
C HIS A 445 8.89 10.22 17.86
N ARG A 446 10.01 10.19 18.59
CA ARG A 446 11.29 10.85 18.23
C ARG A 446 12.07 10.05 17.20
N VAL A 447 11.93 8.72 17.24
CA VAL A 447 12.42 7.81 16.19
C VAL A 447 11.21 7.18 15.51
N LEU A 448 11.07 7.41 14.20
CA LEU A 448 10.03 6.83 13.37
C LEU A 448 10.61 5.82 12.41
N TYR A 449 9.80 4.81 12.09
CA TYR A 449 10.09 3.85 11.03
C TYR A 449 9.08 4.05 9.90
N ILE A 450 9.58 4.20 8.68
CA ILE A 450 8.78 4.51 7.49
C ILE A 450 9.17 3.53 6.40
N SER A 451 8.19 2.84 5.83
CA SER A 451 8.39 1.93 4.72
C SER A 451 7.98 2.53 3.37
N SER A 452 8.53 1.96 2.29
CA SER A 452 8.27 2.35 0.90
C SER A 452 8.45 1.14 -0.01
N GLY A 453 7.45 0.84 -0.85
CA GLY A 453 7.46 -0.28 -1.79
C GLY A 453 8.22 0.02 -3.07
N SER A 454 9.12 -0.88 -3.48
CA SER A 454 9.83 -0.84 -4.76
C SER A 454 9.61 -2.13 -5.56
N ALA A 455 10.23 -2.26 -6.74
CA ALA A 455 10.18 -3.50 -7.52
C ALA A 455 10.83 -4.68 -6.76
N ASP A 456 11.89 -4.41 -5.99
CA ASP A 456 12.67 -5.41 -5.24
C ASP A 456 12.01 -5.82 -3.91
N GLY A 457 11.05 -5.01 -3.43
CA GLY A 457 10.26 -5.23 -2.23
C GLY A 457 10.06 -3.97 -1.39
N ILE A 458 9.53 -4.12 -0.18
CA ILE A 458 9.31 -2.99 0.73
C ILE A 458 10.59 -2.69 1.51
N THR A 459 11.09 -1.47 1.35
CA THR A 459 12.26 -0.93 2.02
C THR A 459 11.85 -0.17 3.29
N MET A 460 12.58 -0.35 4.39
CA MET A 460 12.38 0.35 5.65
C MET A 460 13.45 1.42 5.88
N TYR A 461 13.02 2.60 6.32
CA TYR A 461 13.85 3.73 6.71
C TYR A 461 13.62 4.06 8.19
N LYS A 462 14.69 4.41 8.89
CA LYS A 462 14.62 5.03 10.23
C LYS A 462 14.77 6.53 10.06
N VAL A 463 13.84 7.31 10.59
CA VAL A 463 13.95 8.77 10.77
C VAL A 463 14.14 9.07 12.25
N GLU A 464 15.10 9.91 12.60
CA GLU A 464 15.37 10.31 13.98
C GLU A 464 15.39 11.83 14.10
N PHE A 465 14.61 12.37 15.04
CA PHE A 465 14.55 13.79 15.38
C PHE A 465 15.41 14.12 16.61
N LYS A 466 16.05 15.29 16.58
CA LYS A 466 17.02 15.79 17.57
C LYS A 466 16.80 17.29 17.88
N TYR A 467 15.53 17.73 17.81
CA TYR A 467 15.12 19.11 18.03
C TYR A 467 15.26 19.49 19.50
#